data_AF-A0A1Z8LQM4-F1
#
_entry.id   AF-A0A1Z8LQM4-F1
#
_cell.length_a   1.000
_cell.length_b   1.000
_cell.length_c   1.000
_cell.angle_alpha   90.00
_cell.angle_beta   90.00
_cell.angle_gamma   90.00
#
_symmetry.space_group_name_H-M   'P 1'
#
loop_
_entity.id
_entity.type
_entity.pdbx_description
1 polymer ?
#
loop_
_entity_poly.entity_id
_entity_poly.type
_entity_poly.pdbx_seq_one_letter_code
_entity_poly.pdbx_strand_id
1 'polypeptide(L)'
;MDKSISSLLKFLSFLTLFFLVLGSIPLIDAMKADCLAPPAPNVNWTECDISHRDLTNVDLSDAILRNANFRGSNLRGANLRGADFEKSDLSGAFLTGSDLTQSVLFQSTLTDTDMSHVNLSKANLSQATLIRTRGTDVNATRANLSYSVITDVNFTNAIMVFTNFSRAVLKRTIISNARLSNCNLTRTQFEKTSLTNAFVDNCFGDLIRIDESNEEWFNLRKFIKKILPNLNGGRVTISNMLAPNADLRNLHLSKVKFSNSNMVGTNLSNAHLNTVVFMQTNLSESQFNGATGKNIFFKDTLINSVDFTGIRIHGLTLKGASLQRDQFQKARVFNLCLEKSTLTPSPKSELNRRHHDQRPQFGPCEAKSSDW
;
A
#
# COMPACT_ATOMS: atom_id res chain seq x y z
N MET A 1 30.27 27.04 68.48
CA MET A 1 29.60 25.88 67.86
C MET A 1 28.19 26.19 67.35
N ASP A 2 27.56 27.31 67.72
CA ASP A 2 26.14 27.58 67.39
C ASP A 2 25.81 28.16 66.00
N LYS A 3 26.74 28.85 65.31
CA LYS A 3 26.42 29.46 64.00
C LYS A 3 26.33 28.44 62.85
N SER A 4 27.02 27.31 62.95
CA SER A 4 27.00 26.25 61.94
C SER A 4 25.71 25.42 61.97
N ILE A 5 25.19 25.15 63.16
CA ILE A 5 23.96 24.35 63.35
C ILE A 5 22.71 25.14 62.89
N SER A 6 22.68 26.45 63.13
CA SER A 6 21.61 27.33 62.65
C SER A 6 21.53 27.41 61.11
N SER A 7 22.67 27.40 60.42
CA SER A 7 22.71 27.39 58.94
C SER A 7 22.27 26.04 58.38
N LEU A 8 22.63 24.94 59.04
CA LEU A 8 22.27 23.59 58.60
C LEU A 8 20.76 23.32 58.76
N LEU A 9 20.16 23.80 59.87
CA LEU A 9 18.72 23.72 60.12
C LEU A 9 17.90 24.57 59.14
N LYS A 10 18.40 25.76 58.75
CA LYS A 10 17.77 26.58 57.71
C LYS A 10 17.87 25.94 56.32
N PHE A 11 18.96 25.22 56.04
CA PHE A 11 19.15 24.50 54.78
C PHE A 11 18.23 23.26 54.70
N LEU A 12 18.10 22.52 55.81
CA LEU A 12 17.18 21.39 55.92
C LEU A 12 15.70 21.82 55.88
N SER A 13 15.35 22.97 56.48
CA SER A 13 13.97 23.49 56.40
C SER A 13 13.60 23.93 54.97
N PHE A 14 14.57 24.45 54.20
CA PHE A 14 14.40 24.74 52.77
C PHE A 14 14.23 23.46 51.95
N LEU A 15 15.01 22.42 52.24
CA LEU A 15 14.94 21.13 51.55
C LEU A 15 13.59 20.43 51.82
N THR A 16 13.06 20.50 53.05
CA THR A 16 11.73 19.95 53.38
C THR A 16 10.58 20.78 52.80
N LEU A 17 10.72 22.11 52.70
CA LEU A 17 9.73 22.95 52.00
C LEU A 17 9.71 22.66 50.49
N PHE A 18 10.86 22.31 49.90
CA PHE A 18 10.95 21.92 48.49
C PHE A 18 10.16 20.63 48.18
N PHE A 19 10.08 19.71 49.15
CA PHE A 19 9.26 18.49 49.02
C PHE A 19 7.79 18.67 49.41
N LEU A 20 7.45 19.66 50.26
CA LEU A 20 6.06 19.91 50.73
C LEU A 20 5.19 20.71 49.75
N VAL A 21 5.76 21.30 48.69
CA VAL A 21 4.99 21.95 47.59
C VAL A 21 4.59 20.93 46.50
N LEU A 22 4.97 19.66 46.63
CA LEU A 22 4.55 18.57 45.74
C LEU A 22 3.17 18.00 46.14
N GLY A 23 2.18 18.88 46.21
CA GLY A 23 0.78 18.49 46.11
C GLY A 23 0.52 18.06 44.66
N SER A 24 0.48 16.75 44.40
CA SER A 24 -0.02 16.14 43.16
C SER A 24 0.45 16.83 41.88
N ILE A 25 1.73 16.63 41.50
CA ILE A 25 2.16 16.86 40.12
C ILE A 25 1.38 15.85 39.25
N PRO A 26 0.50 16.29 38.34
CA PRO A 26 0.06 15.41 37.27
C PRO A 26 1.29 15.12 36.41
N LEU A 27 1.54 13.82 36.17
CA LEU A 27 2.46 13.24 35.20
C LEU A 27 3.37 14.27 34.49
N ILE A 28 4.65 14.34 34.89
CA ILE A 28 5.66 15.24 34.32
C ILE A 28 5.59 15.19 32.79
N ASP A 29 5.01 16.22 32.17
CA ASP A 29 5.52 16.70 30.89
C ASP A 29 6.97 17.07 31.17
N ALA A 30 7.93 16.33 30.60
CA ALA A 30 9.34 16.63 30.80
C ALA A 30 9.55 18.12 30.52
N MET A 31 10.08 18.87 31.49
CA MET A 31 10.26 20.31 31.34
C MET A 31 11.06 20.57 30.06
N LYS A 32 10.52 21.41 29.15
CA LYS A 32 11.18 21.75 27.89
C LYS A 32 12.61 22.21 28.19
N ALA A 33 13.58 21.51 27.61
CA ALA A 33 14.98 21.86 27.72
C ALA A 33 15.29 23.04 26.80
N ASP A 34 16.35 23.76 27.14
CA ASP A 34 16.99 24.67 26.19
C ASP A 34 17.41 23.85 24.94
N CYS A 35 17.22 24.40 23.74
CA CYS A 35 17.61 23.74 22.50
C CYS A 35 19.13 23.50 22.38
N LEU A 36 19.92 24.25 23.15
CA LEU A 36 21.36 24.05 23.28
C LEU A 36 21.75 23.00 24.33
N ALA A 37 20.79 22.47 25.09
CA ALA A 37 21.06 21.41 26.05
C ALA A 37 21.81 20.24 25.39
N PRO A 38 22.68 19.54 26.13
CA PRO A 38 23.34 18.35 25.61
C PRO A 38 22.31 17.25 25.28
N PRO A 39 22.57 16.40 24.28
CA PRO A 39 21.73 15.25 23.99
C PRO A 39 21.70 14.32 25.20
N ALA A 40 20.51 13.89 25.60
CA ALA A 40 20.30 12.95 26.68
C ALA A 40 18.97 12.21 26.50
N PRO A 41 18.81 11.02 27.12
CA PRO A 41 17.50 10.36 27.20
C PRO A 41 16.44 11.26 27.82
N ASN A 42 15.19 11.14 27.38
CA ASN A 42 14.03 11.92 27.84
C ASN A 42 14.15 13.44 27.65
N VAL A 43 15.16 13.94 26.92
CA VAL A 43 15.29 15.37 26.67
C VAL A 43 14.07 15.89 25.94
N ASN A 44 13.54 17.04 26.35
CA ASN A 44 12.44 17.68 25.67
C ASN A 44 12.95 18.84 24.81
N TRP A 45 13.07 18.60 23.51
CA TRP A 45 13.42 19.57 22.48
C TRP A 45 12.22 19.94 21.60
N THR A 46 11.02 19.96 22.18
CA THR A 46 9.81 20.38 21.46
C THR A 46 10.02 21.75 20.81
N GLU A 47 9.76 21.86 19.50
CA GLU A 47 9.93 23.06 18.66
C GLU A 47 11.36 23.59 18.53
N CYS A 48 12.38 22.83 18.95
CA CYS A 48 13.76 23.27 18.82
C CYS A 48 14.28 23.18 17.39
N ASP A 49 15.19 24.09 17.05
CA ASP A 49 16.02 23.96 15.85
C ASP A 49 17.28 23.17 16.18
N ILE A 50 17.30 21.92 15.70
CA ILE A 50 18.40 20.96 15.87
C ILE A 50 19.06 20.71 14.50
N SER A 51 18.73 21.50 13.48
CA SER A 51 19.22 21.28 12.12
C SER A 51 20.74 21.29 12.03
N HIS A 52 21.26 20.43 11.14
CA HIS A 52 22.69 20.27 10.85
C HIS A 52 23.57 19.86 12.05
N ARG A 53 22.99 19.49 13.19
CA ARG A 53 23.74 19.08 14.37
C ARG A 53 24.32 17.68 14.17
N ASP A 54 25.53 17.47 14.68
CA ASP A 54 26.10 16.13 14.81
C ASP A 54 25.59 15.48 16.09
N LEU A 55 24.81 14.42 15.91
CA LEU A 55 24.18 13.59 16.92
C LEU A 55 24.52 12.12 16.65
N THR A 56 25.70 11.85 16.09
CA THR A 56 26.17 10.48 15.83
C THR A 56 26.31 9.71 17.15
N ASN A 57 25.74 8.50 17.21
CA ASN A 57 25.79 7.57 18.36
C ASN A 57 25.27 8.13 19.69
N VAL A 58 24.51 9.23 19.69
CA VAL A 58 23.95 9.78 20.94
C VAL A 58 22.80 8.91 21.45
N ASP A 59 22.54 9.01 22.75
CA ASP A 59 21.33 8.46 23.35
C ASP A 59 20.27 9.54 23.52
N LEU A 60 19.19 9.41 22.75
CA LEU A 60 17.98 10.23 22.76
C LEU A 60 16.75 9.33 22.96
N SER A 61 16.91 8.19 23.64
CA SER A 61 15.79 7.32 23.97
C SER A 61 14.75 8.07 24.78
N ASP A 62 13.48 7.84 24.43
CA ASP A 62 12.29 8.46 25.03
C ASP A 62 12.30 10.01 24.99
N ALA A 63 13.14 10.64 24.15
CA ALA A 63 13.18 12.09 23.99
C ALA A 63 11.86 12.65 23.40
N ILE A 64 11.45 13.82 23.85
CA ILE A 64 10.29 14.55 23.33
C ILE A 64 10.79 15.55 22.29
N LEU A 65 10.60 15.24 21.02
CA LEU A 65 11.19 15.94 19.89
C LEU A 65 10.12 16.58 18.99
N ARG A 66 8.90 16.77 19.51
CA ARG A 66 7.72 17.18 18.73
C ARG A 66 7.93 18.53 18.04
N ASN A 67 7.51 18.65 16.79
CA ASN A 67 7.63 19.87 15.96
C ASN A 67 9.07 20.41 15.84
N ALA A 68 10.09 19.62 16.16
CA ALA A 68 11.48 20.06 16.05
C ALA A 68 11.98 20.02 14.60
N ASN A 69 12.97 20.86 14.31
CA ASN A 69 13.66 20.89 13.02
C ASN A 69 14.95 20.09 13.11
N PHE A 70 15.01 18.93 12.47
CA PHE A 70 16.19 18.07 12.36
C PHE A 70 16.82 18.08 10.96
N ARG A 71 16.48 19.05 10.12
CA ARG A 71 16.96 19.10 8.74
C ARG A 71 18.48 18.95 8.64
N GLY A 72 18.94 18.03 7.80
CA GLY A 72 20.37 17.79 7.56
C GLY A 72 21.18 17.30 8.77
N SER A 73 20.53 16.94 9.89
CA SER A 73 21.24 16.48 11.10
C SER A 73 21.83 15.09 10.90
N ASN A 74 22.94 14.81 11.58
CA ASN A 74 23.58 13.50 11.54
C ASN A 74 23.19 12.69 12.79
N LEU A 75 22.29 11.72 12.64
CA LEU A 75 21.76 10.85 13.68
C LEU A 75 22.22 9.38 13.49
N ARG A 76 23.33 9.17 12.77
CA ARG A 76 23.83 7.82 12.48
C ARG A 76 24.12 7.07 13.78
N GLY A 77 23.61 5.85 13.88
CA GLY A 77 23.79 5.00 15.07
C GLY A 77 23.15 5.52 16.35
N ALA A 78 22.35 6.60 16.31
CA ALA A 78 21.70 7.14 17.51
C ALA A 78 20.69 6.14 18.10
N ASN A 79 20.60 6.09 19.42
CA ASN A 79 19.50 5.43 20.12
C ASN A 79 18.32 6.40 20.20
N LEU A 80 17.26 6.11 19.44
CA LEU A 80 16.03 6.90 19.34
C LEU A 80 14.81 6.07 19.74
N ARG A 81 15.03 5.01 20.53
CA ARG A 81 13.98 4.11 20.98
C ARG A 81 12.94 4.91 21.78
N GLY A 82 11.66 4.79 21.40
CA GLY A 82 10.57 5.49 22.06
C GLY A 82 10.52 7.01 21.86
N ALA A 83 11.46 7.61 21.12
CA ALA A 83 11.49 9.05 20.89
C ALA A 83 10.24 9.54 20.13
N ASP A 84 9.77 10.73 20.49
CA ASP A 84 8.57 11.34 19.93
C ASP A 84 8.91 12.48 18.96
N PHE A 85 8.97 12.14 17.68
CA PHE A 85 9.15 13.05 16.55
C PHE A 85 7.82 13.52 15.93
N GLU A 86 6.69 13.52 16.65
CA GLU A 86 5.43 14.02 16.09
C GLU A 86 5.62 15.36 15.37
N LYS A 87 5.21 15.44 14.10
CA LYS A 87 5.29 16.64 13.24
C LYS A 87 6.68 17.26 13.07
N SER A 88 7.74 16.51 13.35
CA SER A 88 9.11 16.98 13.16
C SER A 88 9.52 16.96 11.70
N ASP A 89 10.48 17.82 11.34
CA ASP A 89 11.10 17.81 10.02
C ASP A 89 12.49 17.16 10.07
N LEU A 90 12.61 15.95 9.51
CA LEU A 90 13.86 15.19 9.39
C LEU A 90 14.44 15.26 7.97
N SER A 91 14.08 16.27 7.17
CA SER A 91 14.46 16.32 5.76
C SER A 91 15.97 16.39 5.58
N GLY A 92 16.53 15.51 4.75
CA GLY A 92 17.97 15.40 4.55
C GLY A 92 18.77 14.86 5.76
N ALA A 93 18.11 14.43 6.83
CA ALA A 93 18.80 13.86 7.98
C ALA A 93 19.42 12.49 7.65
N PHE A 94 20.49 12.14 8.37
CA PHE A 94 21.17 10.85 8.24
C PHE A 94 20.88 9.97 9.45
N LEU A 95 20.04 8.96 9.27
CA LEU A 95 19.60 8.03 10.31
C LEU A 95 20.26 6.66 10.20
N THR A 96 21.23 6.45 9.30
CA THR A 96 21.80 5.13 9.01
C THR A 96 22.15 4.34 10.29
N GLY A 97 21.58 3.15 10.45
CA GLY A 97 21.85 2.27 11.59
C GLY A 97 21.31 2.71 12.96
N SER A 98 20.49 3.77 13.03
CA SER A 98 19.83 4.17 14.28
C SER A 98 18.72 3.21 14.71
N ASP A 99 18.42 3.20 16.01
CA ASP A 99 17.31 2.43 16.59
C ASP A 99 16.11 3.36 16.88
N LEU A 100 15.07 3.28 16.06
CA LEU A 100 13.80 3.99 16.22
C LEU A 100 12.68 3.05 16.71
N THR A 101 13.03 1.94 17.37
CA THR A 101 12.04 1.01 17.91
C THR A 101 11.03 1.74 18.80
N GLN A 102 9.73 1.52 18.55
CA GLN A 102 8.62 2.14 19.30
C GLN A 102 8.57 3.68 19.25
N SER A 103 9.33 4.34 18.38
CA SER A 103 9.26 5.79 18.22
C SER A 103 7.93 6.26 17.61
N VAL A 104 7.60 7.54 17.83
CA VAL A 104 6.46 8.22 17.21
C VAL A 104 6.99 9.17 16.14
N LEU A 105 6.62 8.93 14.89
CA LEU A 105 6.93 9.76 13.72
C LEU A 105 5.63 10.28 13.06
N PHE A 106 4.54 10.35 13.84
CA PHE A 106 3.23 10.76 13.35
C PHE A 106 3.30 12.14 12.67
N GLN A 107 2.83 12.24 11.43
CA GLN A 107 2.87 13.48 10.63
C GLN A 107 4.26 14.11 10.47
N SER A 108 5.35 13.36 10.67
CA SER A 108 6.71 13.86 10.42
C SER A 108 7.05 13.87 8.94
N THR A 109 8.07 14.66 8.58
CA THR A 109 8.59 14.74 7.22
C THR A 109 9.97 14.08 7.15
N LEU A 110 10.15 13.12 6.25
CA LEU A 110 11.40 12.38 6.00
C LEU A 110 11.87 12.54 4.56
N THR A 111 11.76 13.76 4.01
CA THR A 111 12.13 14.04 2.62
C THR A 111 13.65 14.00 2.45
N ASP A 112 14.18 13.28 1.46
CA ASP A 112 15.63 13.12 1.22
C ASP A 112 16.41 12.52 2.41
N THR A 113 15.71 11.88 3.36
CA THR A 113 16.33 11.26 4.54
C THR A 113 16.98 9.92 4.19
N ASP A 114 18.12 9.64 4.80
CA ASP A 114 18.78 8.33 4.71
C ASP A 114 18.52 7.49 5.97
N MET A 115 17.59 6.55 5.88
CA MET A 115 17.21 5.60 6.94
C MET A 115 17.57 4.15 6.59
N SER A 116 18.65 3.96 5.81
CA SER A 116 19.19 2.62 5.55
C SER A 116 19.61 1.92 6.85
N HIS A 117 19.31 0.62 6.96
CA HIS A 117 19.59 -0.21 8.14
C HIS A 117 18.95 0.25 9.46
N VAL A 118 17.96 1.15 9.41
CA VAL A 118 17.26 1.60 10.62
C VAL A 118 16.34 0.51 11.17
N ASN A 119 16.25 0.42 12.49
CA ASN A 119 15.22 -0.37 13.14
C ASN A 119 13.99 0.50 13.46
N LEU A 120 12.92 0.36 12.67
CA LEU A 120 11.60 1.00 12.86
C LEU A 120 10.60 0.04 13.52
N SER A 121 11.05 -1.01 14.21
CA SER A 121 10.09 -2.00 14.73
C SER A 121 9.09 -1.34 15.68
N LYS A 122 7.79 -1.56 15.42
CA LYS A 122 6.66 -0.97 16.16
C LYS A 122 6.61 0.57 16.15
N ALA A 123 7.38 1.24 15.30
CA ALA A 123 7.32 2.69 15.17
C ALA A 123 6.00 3.15 14.54
N ASN A 124 5.52 4.33 14.94
CA ASN A 124 4.31 4.94 14.38
C ASN A 124 4.68 6.01 13.35
N LEU A 125 4.67 5.65 12.06
CA LEU A 125 4.86 6.57 10.92
C LEU A 125 3.53 6.92 10.25
N SER A 126 2.40 6.82 10.95
CA SER A 126 1.12 7.13 10.33
C SER A 126 1.05 8.61 9.93
N GLN A 127 0.48 8.86 8.75
CA GLN A 127 0.44 10.19 8.11
C GLN A 127 1.82 10.84 7.88
N ALA A 128 2.93 10.12 8.03
CA ALA A 128 4.24 10.64 7.70
C ALA A 128 4.40 10.85 6.18
N THR A 129 5.25 11.81 5.82
CA THR A 129 5.63 12.07 4.43
C THR A 129 7.04 11.58 4.18
N LEU A 130 7.18 10.53 3.37
CA LEU A 130 8.45 9.96 2.93
C LEU A 130 8.60 10.23 1.43
N ILE A 131 9.52 11.11 1.07
CA ILE A 131 9.77 11.48 -0.33
C ILE A 131 11.26 11.37 -0.62
N ARG A 132 11.66 10.62 -1.65
CA ARG A 132 13.08 10.36 -1.99
C ARG A 132 13.91 9.82 -0.82
N THR A 133 13.23 9.17 0.12
CA THR A 133 13.83 8.55 1.31
C THR A 133 14.54 7.26 0.92
N ARG A 134 15.75 7.02 1.45
CA ARG A 134 16.42 5.72 1.32
C ARG A 134 16.14 4.87 2.55
N GLY A 135 15.52 3.71 2.37
CA GLY A 135 15.17 2.77 3.44
C GLY A 135 15.62 1.34 3.15
N THR A 136 16.75 1.18 2.45
CA THR A 136 17.32 -0.15 2.16
C THR A 136 17.63 -0.88 3.46
N ASP A 137 17.28 -2.17 3.53
CA ASP A 137 17.51 -3.04 4.69
C ASP A 137 16.85 -2.53 5.99
N VAL A 138 15.82 -1.68 5.92
CA VAL A 138 15.09 -1.24 7.10
C VAL A 138 14.28 -2.38 7.73
N ASN A 139 14.23 -2.44 9.06
CA ASN A 139 13.28 -3.29 9.77
C ASN A 139 12.07 -2.48 10.21
N ALA A 140 10.97 -2.55 9.47
CA ALA A 140 9.69 -1.93 9.81
C ALA A 140 8.67 -2.95 10.36
N THR A 141 9.14 -4.02 11.01
CA THR A 141 8.27 -5.06 11.59
C THR A 141 7.29 -4.44 12.59
N ARG A 142 5.98 -4.65 12.37
CA ARG A 142 4.88 -4.08 13.15
C ARG A 142 4.81 -2.54 13.14
N ALA A 143 5.53 -1.87 12.24
CA ALA A 143 5.41 -0.42 12.09
C ALA A 143 4.04 -0.03 11.53
N ASN A 144 3.59 1.17 11.87
CA ASN A 144 2.38 1.74 11.33
C ASN A 144 2.71 2.80 10.27
N LEU A 145 2.44 2.50 8.99
CA LEU A 145 2.55 3.41 7.84
C LEU A 145 1.16 3.79 7.31
N SER A 146 0.10 3.67 8.11
CA SER A 146 -1.24 4.00 7.63
C SER A 146 -1.33 5.47 7.22
N TYR A 147 -2.03 5.76 6.13
CA TYR A 147 -2.19 7.12 5.58
C TYR A 147 -0.88 7.84 5.20
N SER A 148 0.27 7.18 5.22
CA SER A 148 1.53 7.82 4.82
C SER A 148 1.59 8.04 3.32
N VAL A 149 2.28 9.09 2.90
CA VAL A 149 2.67 9.31 1.49
C VAL A 149 4.11 8.84 1.33
N ILE A 150 4.31 7.82 0.50
CA ILE A 150 5.59 7.17 0.27
C ILE A 150 5.89 7.34 -1.23
N THR A 151 6.74 8.31 -1.59
CA THR A 151 7.03 8.65 -2.99
C THR A 151 8.53 8.57 -3.27
N ASP A 152 8.93 7.86 -4.33
CA ASP A 152 10.34 7.70 -4.70
C ASP A 152 11.20 7.07 -3.59
N VAL A 153 10.60 6.20 -2.78
CA VAL A 153 11.29 5.56 -1.64
C VAL A 153 11.87 4.21 -2.05
N ASN A 154 13.07 3.90 -1.56
CA ASN A 154 13.70 2.59 -1.76
C ASN A 154 13.66 1.77 -0.47
N PHE A 155 12.80 0.75 -0.43
CA PHE A 155 12.68 -0.27 0.62
C PHE A 155 13.24 -1.64 0.16
N THR A 156 14.28 -1.64 -0.67
CA THR A 156 14.94 -2.90 -1.07
C THR A 156 15.41 -3.67 0.18
N ASN A 157 15.15 -4.98 0.20
CA ASN A 157 15.44 -5.91 1.30
C ASN A 157 14.77 -5.57 2.65
N ALA A 158 13.81 -4.64 2.68
CA ALA A 158 13.15 -4.26 3.93
C ALA A 158 12.36 -5.43 4.55
N ILE A 159 12.34 -5.48 5.89
CA ILE A 159 11.51 -6.41 6.65
C ILE A 159 10.27 -5.66 7.13
N MET A 160 9.10 -5.99 6.57
CA MET A 160 7.84 -5.29 6.79
C MET A 160 6.73 -6.26 7.22
N VAL A 161 7.10 -7.16 8.14
CA VAL A 161 6.20 -8.18 8.69
C VAL A 161 5.23 -7.52 9.69
N PHE A 162 3.92 -7.79 9.57
CA PHE A 162 2.85 -7.12 10.32
C PHE A 162 2.76 -5.60 10.14
N THR A 163 3.41 -5.04 9.11
CA THR A 163 3.37 -3.60 8.86
C THR A 163 1.98 -3.19 8.38
N ASN A 164 1.48 -2.06 8.90
CA ASN A 164 0.20 -1.51 8.49
C ASN A 164 0.40 -0.46 7.38
N PHE A 165 -0.02 -0.77 6.16
CA PHE A 165 -0.05 0.16 5.03
C PHE A 165 -1.45 0.70 4.73
N SER A 166 -2.42 0.52 5.64
CA SER A 166 -3.81 0.85 5.33
C SER A 166 -3.95 2.30 4.89
N ARG A 167 -4.55 2.54 3.72
CA ARG A 167 -4.71 3.87 3.09
C ARG A 167 -3.40 4.60 2.78
N ALA A 168 -2.25 3.95 2.86
CA ALA A 168 -0.99 4.51 2.39
C ALA A 168 -0.98 4.63 0.86
N VAL A 169 -0.22 5.60 0.37
CA VAL A 169 0.05 5.78 -1.06
C VAL A 169 1.52 5.50 -1.31
N LEU A 170 1.81 4.45 -2.07
CA LEU A 170 3.15 4.06 -2.48
C LEU A 170 3.31 4.41 -3.95
N LYS A 171 4.06 5.48 -4.23
CA LYS A 171 4.30 6.02 -5.55
C LYS A 171 5.77 5.85 -5.94
N ARG A 172 6.05 5.27 -7.12
CA ARG A 172 7.44 5.07 -7.60
C ARG A 172 8.35 4.43 -6.55
N THR A 173 7.78 3.57 -5.71
CA THR A 173 8.47 2.97 -4.56
C THR A 173 9.09 1.64 -4.97
N ILE A 174 10.30 1.36 -4.48
CA ILE A 174 10.99 0.09 -4.74
C ILE A 174 10.86 -0.77 -3.49
N ILE A 175 10.22 -1.93 -3.60
CA ILE A 175 10.01 -2.91 -2.51
C ILE A 175 10.66 -4.24 -2.91
N SER A 176 11.79 -4.17 -3.61
CA SER A 176 12.45 -5.35 -4.16
C SER A 176 13.04 -6.22 -3.06
N ASN A 177 12.91 -7.55 -3.16
CA ASN A 177 13.38 -8.54 -2.17
C ASN A 177 12.85 -8.33 -0.73
N ALA A 178 11.91 -7.41 -0.52
CA ALA A 178 11.38 -7.13 0.80
C ALA A 178 10.43 -8.23 1.27
N ARG A 179 10.26 -8.34 2.59
CA ARG A 179 9.35 -9.29 3.22
C ARG A 179 8.10 -8.57 3.74
N LEU A 180 6.97 -8.79 3.09
CA LEU A 180 5.65 -8.31 3.48
C LEU A 180 4.79 -9.50 3.92
N SER A 181 4.98 -9.94 5.16
CA SER A 181 4.19 -11.02 5.75
C SER A 181 3.14 -10.48 6.71
N ASN A 182 1.91 -10.99 6.65
CA ASN A 182 0.84 -10.60 7.59
C ASN A 182 0.55 -9.09 7.62
N CYS A 183 0.78 -8.39 6.50
CA CYS A 183 0.64 -6.94 6.40
C CYS A 183 -0.81 -6.52 6.15
N ASN A 184 -1.15 -5.29 6.55
CA ASN A 184 -2.46 -4.70 6.24
C ASN A 184 -2.35 -3.78 5.02
N LEU A 185 -3.00 -4.16 3.92
CA LEU A 185 -3.05 -3.43 2.65
C LEU A 185 -4.42 -2.78 2.40
N THR A 186 -5.27 -2.68 3.41
CA THR A 186 -6.65 -2.14 3.24
C THR A 186 -6.60 -0.73 2.66
N ARG A 187 -7.21 -0.54 1.49
CA ARG A 187 -7.24 0.74 0.76
C ARG A 187 -5.86 1.31 0.41
N THR A 188 -4.83 0.48 0.40
CA THR A 188 -3.48 0.89 -0.03
C THR A 188 -3.46 1.14 -1.53
N GLN A 189 -2.75 2.19 -1.95
CA GLN A 189 -2.57 2.53 -3.35
C GLN A 189 -1.12 2.27 -3.77
N PHE A 190 -0.95 1.47 -4.81
CA PHE A 190 0.32 1.22 -5.47
C PHE A 190 0.33 1.93 -6.82
N GLU A 191 1.14 2.97 -6.97
CA GLU A 191 1.38 3.67 -8.24
C GLU A 191 2.86 3.50 -8.57
N LYS A 192 3.23 2.95 -9.74
CA LYS A 192 4.66 2.89 -10.10
C LYS A 192 5.55 2.13 -9.10
N THR A 193 4.96 1.24 -8.29
CA THR A 193 5.67 0.52 -7.22
C THR A 193 6.19 -0.83 -7.69
N SER A 194 7.50 -1.04 -7.57
CA SER A 194 8.16 -2.31 -7.89
C SER A 194 8.12 -3.27 -6.70
N LEU A 195 7.58 -4.47 -6.94
CA LEU A 195 7.56 -5.59 -5.97
C LEU A 195 8.47 -6.73 -6.42
N THR A 196 9.54 -6.42 -7.17
CA THR A 196 10.41 -7.43 -7.76
C THR A 196 11.02 -8.32 -6.69
N ASN A 197 10.70 -9.62 -6.73
CA ASN A 197 11.18 -10.62 -5.77
C ASN A 197 10.75 -10.37 -4.31
N ALA A 198 9.83 -9.43 -4.07
CA ALA A 198 9.19 -9.32 -2.78
C ALA A 198 8.54 -10.65 -2.39
N PHE A 199 8.68 -11.01 -1.12
CA PHE A 199 7.94 -12.09 -0.48
C PHE A 199 6.71 -11.47 0.15
N VAL A 200 5.53 -11.78 -0.41
CA VAL A 200 4.25 -11.25 0.06
C VAL A 200 3.34 -12.42 0.40
N ASP A 201 3.04 -12.59 1.68
CA ASP A 201 2.26 -13.70 2.21
C ASP A 201 1.34 -13.26 3.35
N ASN A 202 0.15 -13.86 3.42
CA ASN A 202 -0.85 -13.61 4.47
C ASN A 202 -1.21 -12.12 4.70
N CYS A 203 -0.94 -11.24 3.74
CA CYS A 203 -1.41 -9.87 3.83
C CYS A 203 -2.93 -9.82 3.62
N PHE A 204 -3.61 -8.99 4.39
CA PHE A 204 -5.05 -8.78 4.26
C PHE A 204 -5.32 -7.34 3.82
N GLY A 205 -6.42 -7.14 3.12
CA GLY A 205 -6.81 -5.80 2.70
C GLY A 205 -7.96 -5.84 1.72
N ASP A 206 -8.83 -4.85 1.83
CA ASP A 206 -9.92 -4.62 0.89
C ASP A 206 -9.69 -3.31 0.14
N LEU A 207 -10.12 -3.21 -1.11
CA LEU A 207 -10.03 -2.04 -1.99
C LEU A 207 -8.59 -1.59 -2.28
N ILE A 208 -7.70 -2.54 -2.55
CA ILE A 208 -6.32 -2.22 -2.98
C ILE A 208 -6.39 -1.61 -4.37
N ARG A 209 -5.80 -0.42 -4.54
CA ARG A 209 -5.72 0.26 -5.85
C ARG A 209 -4.32 0.08 -6.43
N ILE A 210 -4.26 -0.27 -7.70
CA ILE A 210 -3.00 -0.40 -8.45
C ILE A 210 -3.13 0.47 -9.69
N ASP A 211 -2.24 1.45 -9.87
CA ASP A 211 -2.26 2.42 -10.97
C ASP A 211 -0.97 2.29 -11.81
N GLU A 212 -1.13 1.86 -13.06
CA GLU A 212 -0.06 1.24 -13.87
C GLU A 212 0.08 1.92 -15.24
N SER A 213 0.73 3.07 -15.29
CA SER A 213 0.81 3.83 -16.55
C SER A 213 1.94 3.40 -17.51
N ASN A 214 2.73 2.35 -17.24
CA ASN A 214 3.86 1.95 -18.12
C ASN A 214 4.32 0.48 -17.93
N GLU A 215 4.74 -0.20 -19.00
CA GLU A 215 4.92 -1.68 -19.09
C GLU A 215 6.13 -2.27 -18.34
N GLU A 216 7.13 -1.48 -17.94
CA GLU A 216 8.46 -2.04 -17.65
C GLU A 216 8.69 -2.54 -16.21
N TRP A 217 7.91 -2.08 -15.22
CA TRP A 217 8.26 -2.24 -13.79
C TRP A 217 7.32 -3.16 -13.01
N PHE A 218 6.11 -3.41 -13.50
CA PHE A 218 5.11 -4.23 -12.82
C PHE A 218 4.79 -5.51 -13.60
N ASN A 219 5.26 -6.64 -13.08
CA ASN A 219 4.84 -7.94 -13.60
C ASN A 219 3.46 -8.28 -13.02
N LEU A 220 2.40 -7.82 -13.70
CA LEU A 220 0.99 -8.06 -13.33
C LEU A 220 0.73 -9.53 -12.99
N ARG A 221 1.26 -10.44 -13.80
CA ARG A 221 1.11 -11.88 -13.58
C ARG A 221 1.73 -12.33 -12.26
N LYS A 222 2.93 -11.83 -11.91
CA LYS A 222 3.62 -12.12 -10.64
C LYS A 222 2.84 -11.52 -9.47
N PHE A 223 2.34 -10.29 -9.59
CA PHE A 223 1.49 -9.68 -8.58
C PHE A 223 0.25 -10.54 -8.34
N ILE A 224 -0.49 -10.86 -9.40
CA ILE A 224 -1.71 -11.68 -9.33
C ILE A 224 -1.40 -13.03 -8.69
N LYS A 225 -0.34 -13.73 -9.10
CA LYS A 225 0.00 -15.05 -8.55
C LYS A 225 0.38 -15.02 -7.07
N LYS A 226 1.07 -13.98 -6.62
CA LYS A 226 1.62 -13.93 -5.25
C LYS A 226 0.67 -13.27 -4.25
N ILE A 227 -0.06 -12.24 -4.69
CA ILE A 227 -0.79 -11.38 -3.77
C ILE A 227 -2.26 -11.78 -3.73
N LEU A 228 -2.93 -11.92 -4.89
CA LEU A 228 -4.37 -12.19 -4.90
C LEU A 228 -4.80 -13.44 -4.11
N PRO A 229 -4.12 -14.60 -4.20
CA PRO A 229 -4.52 -15.79 -3.43
C PRO A 229 -4.43 -15.59 -1.91
N ASN A 230 -3.59 -14.66 -1.46
CA ASN A 230 -3.31 -14.43 -0.05
C ASN A 230 -4.19 -13.33 0.57
N LEU A 231 -4.92 -12.58 -0.26
CA LEU A 231 -5.87 -11.59 0.23
C LEU A 231 -7.12 -12.32 0.73
N ASN A 232 -7.32 -12.36 2.05
CA ASN A 232 -8.46 -12.99 2.75
C ASN A 232 -9.84 -12.43 2.35
N GLY A 233 -10.26 -12.62 1.10
CA GLY A 233 -11.53 -12.16 0.54
C GLY A 233 -11.56 -10.69 0.09
N GLY A 234 -10.42 -10.02 -0.02
CA GLY A 234 -10.30 -8.61 -0.40
C GLY A 234 -10.60 -8.29 -1.88
N ARG A 235 -11.10 -7.07 -2.11
CA ARG A 235 -11.27 -6.38 -3.41
C ARG A 235 -9.93 -5.85 -3.89
N VAL A 236 -9.61 -6.11 -5.16
CA VAL A 236 -8.48 -5.44 -5.83
C VAL A 236 -8.98 -4.71 -7.06
N THR A 237 -8.65 -3.42 -7.14
CA THR A 237 -8.93 -2.58 -8.30
C THR A 237 -7.62 -2.22 -9.00
N ILE A 238 -7.46 -2.70 -10.22
CA ILE A 238 -6.33 -2.41 -11.11
C ILE A 238 -6.83 -1.36 -12.10
N SER A 239 -6.19 -0.19 -12.14
CA SER A 239 -6.63 0.98 -12.89
C SER A 239 -5.55 1.48 -13.84
N ASN A 240 -6.00 2.08 -14.95
CA ASN A 240 -5.13 2.78 -15.92
C ASN A 240 -3.99 1.92 -16.47
N MET A 241 -4.16 0.60 -16.47
CA MET A 241 -3.12 -0.35 -16.81
C MET A 241 -2.89 -0.39 -18.31
N LEU A 242 -1.65 -0.22 -18.76
CA LEU A 242 -1.22 -0.51 -20.13
C LEU A 242 -0.52 -1.88 -20.15
N ALA A 243 -1.24 -2.92 -20.56
CA ALA A 243 -0.70 -4.29 -20.60
C ALA A 243 -1.23 -5.07 -21.82
N PRO A 244 -0.90 -4.64 -23.05
CA PRO A 244 -1.21 -5.41 -24.24
C PRO A 244 -0.51 -6.78 -24.19
N ASN A 245 -1.18 -7.79 -24.72
CA ASN A 245 -0.69 -9.18 -24.80
C ASN A 245 -0.32 -9.80 -23.44
N ALA A 246 -0.89 -9.30 -22.34
CA ALA A 246 -0.61 -9.84 -21.02
C ALA A 246 -0.95 -11.34 -20.91
N ASP A 247 -0.03 -12.14 -20.36
CA ASP A 247 -0.27 -13.57 -20.13
C ASP A 247 -0.87 -13.83 -18.74
N LEU A 248 -2.19 -14.00 -18.69
CA LEU A 248 -2.97 -14.32 -17.50
C LEU A 248 -3.55 -15.74 -17.53
N ARG A 249 -2.99 -16.63 -18.36
CA ARG A 249 -3.45 -18.01 -18.49
C ARG A 249 -3.33 -18.80 -17.18
N ASN A 250 -4.29 -19.69 -16.94
CA ASN A 250 -4.36 -20.58 -15.77
C ASN A 250 -4.39 -19.85 -14.41
N LEU A 251 -4.69 -18.55 -14.36
CA LEU A 251 -4.76 -17.81 -13.10
C LEU A 251 -6.14 -17.93 -12.45
N HIS A 252 -6.17 -17.84 -11.12
CA HIS A 252 -7.40 -17.66 -10.35
C HIS A 252 -7.56 -16.18 -10.01
N LEU A 253 -8.51 -15.52 -10.67
CA LEU A 253 -8.89 -14.15 -10.38
C LEU A 253 -10.21 -14.16 -9.62
N SER A 254 -10.16 -13.77 -8.35
CA SER A 254 -11.38 -13.56 -7.58
C SER A 254 -11.44 -12.15 -7.03
N LYS A 255 -12.60 -11.50 -7.13
CA LYS A 255 -12.83 -10.16 -6.55
C LYS A 255 -11.91 -9.08 -7.12
N VAL A 256 -11.65 -9.15 -8.43
CA VAL A 256 -10.74 -8.25 -9.15
C VAL A 256 -11.54 -7.35 -10.10
N LYS A 257 -11.28 -6.05 -10.03
CA LYS A 257 -11.81 -5.04 -10.96
C LYS A 257 -10.66 -4.45 -11.77
N PHE A 258 -10.74 -4.55 -13.10
CA PHE A 258 -9.91 -3.78 -14.02
C PHE A 258 -10.70 -2.54 -14.45
N SER A 259 -10.08 -1.36 -14.42
CA SER A 259 -10.72 -0.08 -14.74
C SER A 259 -9.84 0.77 -15.63
N ASN A 260 -10.41 1.45 -16.63
CA ASN A 260 -9.67 2.37 -17.52
C ASN A 260 -8.39 1.76 -18.12
N SER A 261 -8.37 0.46 -18.39
CA SER A 261 -7.14 -0.26 -18.74
C SER A 261 -7.11 -0.66 -20.21
N ASN A 262 -5.93 -0.66 -20.84
CA ASN A 262 -5.71 -1.20 -22.17
C ASN A 262 -5.02 -2.57 -22.06
N MET A 263 -5.77 -3.62 -22.35
CA MET A 263 -5.41 -5.03 -22.18
C MET A 263 -5.64 -5.80 -23.49
N VAL A 264 -5.49 -5.15 -24.64
CA VAL A 264 -5.66 -5.78 -25.97
C VAL A 264 -4.79 -7.03 -26.09
N GLY A 265 -5.32 -8.12 -26.66
CA GLY A 265 -4.57 -9.36 -26.87
C GLY A 265 -4.29 -10.17 -25.60
N THR A 266 -4.86 -9.78 -24.44
CA THR A 266 -4.60 -10.47 -23.17
C THR A 266 -5.04 -11.94 -23.25
N ASN A 267 -4.18 -12.83 -22.78
CA ASN A 267 -4.46 -14.25 -22.71
C ASN A 267 -4.98 -14.65 -21.34
N LEU A 268 -6.28 -14.89 -21.23
CA LEU A 268 -7.00 -15.40 -20.06
C LEU A 268 -7.42 -16.88 -20.24
N SER A 269 -6.74 -17.62 -21.12
CA SER A 269 -7.07 -19.02 -21.39
C SER A 269 -6.98 -19.87 -20.12
N ASN A 270 -7.99 -20.71 -19.88
CA ASN A 270 -8.15 -21.56 -18.70
C ASN A 270 -8.09 -20.81 -17.35
N ALA A 271 -8.26 -19.49 -17.34
CA ALA A 271 -8.36 -18.74 -16.09
C ALA A 271 -9.67 -19.06 -15.36
N HIS A 272 -9.63 -19.01 -14.02
CA HIS A 272 -10.81 -19.11 -13.16
C HIS A 272 -11.19 -17.69 -12.71
N LEU A 273 -12.36 -17.21 -13.14
CA LEU A 273 -12.80 -15.83 -12.97
C LEU A 273 -14.03 -15.78 -12.05
N ASN A 274 -13.87 -15.33 -10.81
CA ASN A 274 -14.97 -15.29 -9.83
C ASN A 274 -15.19 -13.88 -9.27
N THR A 275 -16.28 -13.23 -9.65
CA THR A 275 -16.51 -11.81 -9.33
C THR A 275 -15.40 -10.95 -9.93
N VAL A 276 -15.33 -10.94 -11.26
CA VAL A 276 -14.35 -10.15 -12.02
C VAL A 276 -15.09 -9.07 -12.80
N VAL A 277 -14.62 -7.83 -12.69
CA VAL A 277 -15.22 -6.66 -13.34
C VAL A 277 -14.20 -6.06 -14.30
N PHE A 278 -14.57 -5.88 -15.56
CA PHE A 278 -13.85 -5.05 -16.53
C PHE A 278 -14.70 -3.81 -16.78
N MET A 279 -14.17 -2.64 -16.45
CA MET A 279 -14.88 -1.37 -16.58
C MET A 279 -14.04 -0.42 -17.43
N GLN A 280 -14.61 0.18 -18.48
CA GLN A 280 -13.89 1.12 -19.35
C GLN A 280 -12.55 0.54 -19.84
N THR A 281 -12.53 -0.76 -20.12
CA THR A 281 -11.30 -1.51 -20.44
C THR A 281 -11.31 -1.89 -21.91
N ASN A 282 -10.14 -1.90 -22.56
CA ASN A 282 -9.97 -2.47 -23.89
C ASN A 282 -9.43 -3.90 -23.78
N LEU A 283 -10.24 -4.89 -24.13
CA LEU A 283 -9.89 -6.31 -24.18
C LEU A 283 -9.98 -6.86 -25.61
N SER A 284 -9.94 -5.99 -26.63
CA SER A 284 -9.99 -6.45 -28.01
C SER A 284 -8.89 -7.50 -28.28
N GLU A 285 -9.17 -8.50 -29.10
CA GLU A 285 -8.24 -9.60 -29.47
C GLU A 285 -7.81 -10.52 -28.30
N SER A 286 -8.43 -10.37 -27.12
CA SER A 286 -8.12 -11.22 -25.96
C SER A 286 -8.62 -12.66 -26.13
N GLN A 287 -7.95 -13.59 -25.45
CA GLN A 287 -8.23 -15.03 -25.50
C GLN A 287 -8.81 -15.49 -24.16
N PHE A 288 -10.05 -15.99 -24.14
CA PHE A 288 -10.71 -16.57 -22.96
C PHE A 288 -10.93 -18.08 -23.11
N ASN A 289 -10.18 -18.73 -24.01
CA ASN A 289 -10.36 -20.13 -24.35
C ASN A 289 -10.36 -21.03 -23.12
N GLY A 290 -11.42 -21.79 -22.90
CA GLY A 290 -11.54 -22.71 -21.77
C GLY A 290 -11.64 -22.05 -20.38
N ALA A 291 -11.72 -20.72 -20.29
CA ALA A 291 -11.88 -20.03 -19.01
C ALA A 291 -13.20 -20.45 -18.32
N THR A 292 -13.18 -20.45 -16.99
CA THR A 292 -14.34 -20.81 -16.18
C THR A 292 -14.63 -19.72 -15.16
N GLY A 293 -15.86 -19.60 -14.68
CA GLY A 293 -16.13 -18.56 -13.72
C GLY A 293 -17.57 -18.31 -13.33
N LYS A 294 -17.74 -17.37 -12.40
CA LYS A 294 -19.04 -16.86 -11.95
C LYS A 294 -19.00 -15.35 -11.80
N ASN A 295 -20.11 -14.69 -12.10
CA ASN A 295 -20.31 -13.25 -11.89
C ASN A 295 -19.22 -12.41 -12.57
N ILE A 296 -19.18 -12.42 -13.90
CA ILE A 296 -18.24 -11.64 -14.69
C ILE A 296 -18.99 -10.47 -15.34
N PHE A 297 -18.42 -9.28 -15.24
CA PHE A 297 -19.07 -8.06 -15.68
C PHE A 297 -18.16 -7.28 -16.62
N PHE A 298 -18.70 -6.88 -17.76
CA PHE A 298 -18.06 -5.96 -18.69
C PHE A 298 -18.93 -4.72 -18.78
N LYS A 299 -18.39 -3.57 -18.36
CA LYS A 299 -19.07 -2.28 -18.37
C LYS A 299 -18.26 -1.32 -19.24
N ASP A 300 -18.86 -0.79 -20.29
CA ASP A 300 -18.22 0.12 -21.25
C ASP A 300 -16.87 -0.44 -21.76
N THR A 301 -16.81 -1.75 -22.02
CA THR A 301 -15.57 -2.46 -22.37
C THR A 301 -15.55 -2.79 -23.87
N LEU A 302 -14.42 -2.54 -24.52
CA LEU A 302 -14.17 -2.95 -25.90
C LEU A 302 -13.75 -4.43 -25.93
N ILE A 303 -14.52 -5.27 -26.62
CA ILE A 303 -14.31 -6.72 -26.70
C ILE A 303 -14.34 -7.21 -28.16
N ASN A 304 -13.76 -6.43 -29.06
CA ASN A 304 -13.70 -6.77 -30.49
C ASN A 304 -12.79 -8.00 -30.70
N SER A 305 -13.21 -8.96 -31.54
CA SER A 305 -12.38 -10.14 -31.87
C SER A 305 -11.91 -10.97 -30.66
N VAL A 306 -12.68 -11.00 -29.56
CA VAL A 306 -12.36 -11.83 -28.39
C VAL A 306 -12.73 -13.29 -28.64
N ASP A 307 -11.82 -14.21 -28.31
CA ASP A 307 -12.06 -15.64 -28.43
C ASP A 307 -12.66 -16.22 -27.13
N PHE A 308 -13.98 -16.49 -27.16
CA PHE A 308 -14.71 -17.12 -26.06
C PHE A 308 -14.86 -18.64 -26.21
N THR A 309 -14.08 -19.29 -27.07
CA THR A 309 -14.23 -20.73 -27.37
C THR A 309 -14.09 -21.59 -26.12
N GLY A 310 -15.12 -22.41 -25.83
CA GLY A 310 -15.08 -23.36 -24.72
C GLY A 310 -15.20 -22.73 -23.33
N ILE A 311 -15.52 -21.44 -23.25
CA ILE A 311 -15.74 -20.75 -21.98
C ILE A 311 -16.97 -21.33 -21.25
N ARG A 312 -16.90 -21.42 -19.92
CA ARG A 312 -17.99 -21.90 -19.05
C ARG A 312 -18.26 -20.88 -17.94
N ILE A 313 -19.25 -20.00 -18.13
CA ILE A 313 -19.57 -18.92 -17.19
C ILE A 313 -20.99 -19.03 -16.69
N HIS A 314 -21.18 -18.75 -15.41
CA HIS A 314 -22.48 -18.53 -14.79
C HIS A 314 -22.61 -17.08 -14.31
N GLY A 315 -23.51 -16.31 -14.92
CA GLY A 315 -23.67 -14.87 -14.67
C GLY A 315 -22.64 -14.06 -15.46
N LEU A 316 -23.03 -13.60 -16.65
CA LEU A 316 -22.27 -12.71 -17.50
C LEU A 316 -23.12 -11.47 -17.81
N THR A 317 -22.62 -10.30 -17.42
CA THR A 317 -23.31 -9.03 -17.69
C THR A 317 -22.47 -8.18 -18.63
N LEU A 318 -23.07 -7.74 -19.72
CA LEU A 318 -22.48 -6.81 -20.69
C LEU A 318 -23.30 -5.52 -20.66
N LYS A 319 -22.67 -4.42 -20.24
CA LYS A 319 -23.27 -3.10 -20.17
C LYS A 319 -22.49 -2.14 -21.06
N GLY A 320 -23.12 -1.55 -22.08
CA GLY A 320 -22.42 -0.62 -22.98
C GLY A 320 -21.28 -1.27 -23.79
N ALA A 321 -21.29 -2.60 -23.97
CA ALA A 321 -20.26 -3.30 -24.73
C ALA A 321 -20.60 -3.33 -26.23
N SER A 322 -19.56 -3.29 -27.07
CA SER A 322 -19.68 -3.50 -28.53
C SER A 322 -19.32 -4.95 -28.87
N LEU A 323 -20.29 -5.68 -29.42
CA LEU A 323 -20.20 -7.11 -29.72
C LEU A 323 -20.29 -7.41 -31.21
N GLN A 324 -19.68 -8.51 -31.65
CA GLN A 324 -19.94 -9.13 -32.96
C GLN A 324 -20.83 -10.38 -32.80
N ARG A 325 -21.76 -10.60 -33.73
CA ARG A 325 -22.79 -11.66 -33.65
C ARG A 325 -22.28 -13.08 -33.39
N ASP A 326 -21.09 -13.41 -33.87
CA ASP A 326 -20.52 -14.76 -33.82
C ASP A 326 -19.64 -15.03 -32.59
N GLN A 327 -19.32 -14.01 -31.80
CA GLN A 327 -18.36 -14.11 -30.68
C GLN A 327 -18.73 -15.16 -29.62
N PHE A 328 -20.01 -15.48 -29.45
CA PHE A 328 -20.49 -16.45 -28.46
C PHE A 328 -20.88 -17.82 -29.04
N GLN A 329 -20.66 -18.09 -30.33
CA GLN A 329 -21.15 -19.34 -30.96
C GLN A 329 -20.60 -20.62 -30.33
N LYS A 330 -19.44 -20.57 -29.68
CA LYS A 330 -18.81 -21.71 -28.99
C LYS A 330 -18.70 -21.52 -27.47
N ALA A 331 -19.47 -20.59 -26.91
CA ALA A 331 -19.46 -20.24 -25.50
C ALA A 331 -20.60 -20.91 -24.74
N ARG A 332 -20.34 -21.43 -23.53
CA ARG A 332 -21.38 -21.89 -22.61
C ARG A 332 -21.60 -20.84 -21.52
N VAL A 333 -22.55 -19.94 -21.78
CA VAL A 333 -22.92 -18.86 -20.85
C VAL A 333 -24.33 -19.11 -20.33
N PHE A 334 -24.44 -19.22 -19.00
CA PHE A 334 -25.70 -19.26 -18.28
C PHE A 334 -25.96 -17.89 -17.66
N ASN A 335 -27.21 -17.40 -17.76
CA ASN A 335 -27.62 -16.10 -17.25
C ASN A 335 -26.83 -14.94 -17.90
N LEU A 336 -26.93 -14.84 -19.22
CA LEU A 336 -26.40 -13.71 -19.99
C LEU A 336 -27.37 -12.52 -19.90
N CYS A 337 -26.85 -11.37 -19.45
CA CYS A 337 -27.55 -10.09 -19.44
C CYS A 337 -26.87 -9.09 -20.39
N LEU A 338 -27.66 -8.47 -21.28
CA LEU A 338 -27.22 -7.41 -22.19
C LEU A 338 -27.97 -6.11 -21.83
N GLU A 339 -27.25 -5.10 -21.34
CA GLU A 339 -27.80 -3.77 -21.03
C GLU A 339 -27.14 -2.74 -21.96
N LYS A 340 -27.93 -1.98 -22.72
CA LYS A 340 -27.43 -0.88 -23.59
C LYS A 340 -26.21 -1.27 -24.47
N SER A 341 -26.12 -2.53 -24.88
CA SER A 341 -24.99 -3.08 -25.65
C SER A 341 -25.36 -3.19 -27.14
N THR A 342 -24.39 -3.02 -28.03
CA THR A 342 -24.60 -3.06 -29.48
C THR A 342 -24.12 -4.39 -30.07
N LEU A 343 -24.87 -4.94 -31.04
CA LEU A 343 -24.53 -6.15 -31.78
C LEU A 343 -24.26 -5.80 -33.24
N THR A 344 -23.03 -5.98 -33.67
CA THR A 344 -22.60 -5.77 -35.07
C THR A 344 -22.58 -7.10 -35.85
N PRO A 345 -22.89 -7.10 -37.15
CA PRO A 345 -22.77 -8.29 -37.99
C PRO A 345 -21.31 -8.77 -38.06
N SER A 346 -21.09 -10.10 -38.04
CA SER A 346 -19.76 -10.64 -38.30
C SER A 346 -19.45 -10.59 -39.80
N PRO A 347 -18.21 -10.22 -40.21
CA PRO A 347 -17.75 -10.33 -41.59
C PRO A 347 -17.90 -11.74 -42.18
N LYS A 348 -18.00 -12.78 -41.34
CA LYS A 348 -18.06 -14.19 -41.74
C LYS A 348 -19.49 -14.77 -41.88
N SER A 349 -20.52 -13.97 -41.71
CA SER A 349 -21.90 -14.48 -41.51
C SER A 349 -22.77 -14.67 -42.77
N GLU A 350 -22.21 -14.63 -43.99
CA GLU A 350 -22.98 -14.95 -45.21
C GLU A 350 -22.94 -16.43 -45.66
N LEU A 351 -22.10 -17.29 -45.07
CA LEU A 351 -22.01 -18.70 -45.49
C LEU A 351 -21.95 -19.67 -44.29
N ASN A 352 -23.12 -20.08 -43.79
CA ASN A 352 -23.47 -21.45 -43.36
C ASN A 352 -24.56 -21.45 -42.29
N ARG A 353 -25.80 -21.62 -42.74
CA ARG A 353 -26.91 -22.08 -41.89
C ARG A 353 -26.82 -23.61 -41.80
N ARG A 354 -26.22 -24.14 -40.73
CA ARG A 354 -26.48 -25.46 -40.12
C ARG A 354 -25.30 -25.89 -39.24
N HIS A 355 -25.30 -25.52 -37.97
CA HIS A 355 -24.72 -26.34 -36.90
C HIS A 355 -25.52 -26.09 -35.62
N HIS A 356 -25.67 -27.14 -34.79
CA HIS A 356 -26.42 -27.11 -33.53
C HIS A 356 -25.93 -25.97 -32.63
N ASP A 357 -26.69 -24.88 -32.61
CA ASP A 357 -26.44 -23.73 -31.75
C ASP A 357 -26.64 -24.13 -30.28
N GLN A 358 -25.58 -24.27 -29.49
CA GLN A 358 -25.68 -24.07 -28.04
C GLN A 358 -25.80 -22.56 -27.80
N ARG A 359 -27.02 -22.02 -27.99
CA ARG A 359 -27.27 -20.58 -27.82
C ARG A 359 -27.05 -20.18 -26.35
N PRO A 360 -26.49 -18.99 -26.09
CA PRO A 360 -26.44 -18.42 -24.75
C PRO A 360 -27.83 -18.41 -24.12
N GLN A 361 -27.93 -18.79 -22.84
CA GLN A 361 -29.19 -18.70 -22.11
C GLN A 361 -29.34 -17.29 -21.55
N PHE A 362 -30.27 -16.52 -22.14
CA PHE A 362 -30.65 -15.21 -21.64
C PHE A 362 -31.38 -15.37 -20.31
N GLY A 363 -31.00 -14.57 -19.32
CA GLY A 363 -31.65 -14.52 -18.02
C GLY A 363 -32.00 -13.08 -17.64
N PRO A 364 -32.77 -12.87 -16.57
CA PRO A 364 -33.05 -11.53 -16.08
C PRO A 364 -31.74 -10.83 -15.76
N CYS A 365 -31.63 -9.55 -16.13
CA CYS A 365 -30.59 -8.67 -15.63
C CYS A 365 -30.82 -8.45 -14.13
N GLU A 366 -30.52 -9.44 -13.31
CA GLU A 366 -30.51 -9.27 -11.86
C GLU A 366 -29.50 -8.17 -11.56
N ALA A 367 -30.00 -7.10 -10.95
CA ALA A 367 -29.23 -5.98 -10.44
C ALA A 367 -28.37 -6.44 -9.24
N LYS A 368 -27.49 -7.42 -9.42
CA LYS A 368 -26.30 -7.53 -8.59
C LYS A 368 -25.37 -6.47 -9.11
N SER A 369 -25.57 -5.24 -8.65
CA SER A 369 -24.70 -4.11 -8.89
C SER A 369 -23.27 -4.56 -8.58
N SER A 370 -22.52 -4.93 -9.59
CA SER A 370 -21.08 -5.12 -9.49
C SER A 370 -20.36 -3.83 -9.81
N ASP A 371 -21.03 -2.69 -9.55
CA ASP A 371 -20.36 -1.47 -9.12
C ASP A 371 -19.62 -1.81 -7.82
N TRP A 372 -18.51 -2.51 -7.96
CA TRP A 372 -17.51 -2.63 -6.92
C TRP A 372 -16.84 -1.29 -6.73
#